data_AF-A0A6H1W2Q0-F1
#
_entry.id   AF-A0A6H1W2Q0-F1
#
_cell.length_a   1.000
_cell.length_b   1.000
_cell.length_c   1.000
_cell.angle_alpha   90.00
_cell.angle_beta   90.00
_cell.angle_gamma   90.00
#
_symmetry.space_group_name_H-M   'P 1'
#
loop_
_entity.id
_entity.type
_entity.pdbx_description
1 polymer ?
#
loop_
_entity_poly.entity_id
_entity_poly.type
_entity_poly.pdbx_seq_one_letter_code
_entity_poly.pdbx_strand_id
1 'polypeptide(L)' 'MTIEPDSIRFVTRGVTPEEVAAVTAVLTAAIAEAEAAARDARPPAGPDAWARSQRALRTPLTPGPGSWRSFAG' A
#
# COMPACT_ATOMS: atom_id res chain seq x y z
N MET A 1 8.50 -12.98 -2.43
CA MET A 1 9.35 -14.10 -2.90
C MET A 1 10.48 -14.17 -1.89
N THR A 2 10.39 -15.09 -0.93
CA THR A 2 11.29 -15.08 0.23
C THR A 2 12.65 -15.63 -0.19
N ILE A 3 13.69 -14.83 0.01
CA ILE A 3 15.09 -15.22 -0.14
C ILE A 3 15.50 -15.81 1.21
N GLU A 4 15.70 -17.12 1.28
CA GLU A 4 16.30 -17.76 2.46
C GLU A 4 17.75 -17.26 2.59
N PRO A 5 18.26 -17.00 3.81
CA PRO A 5 19.62 -16.48 4.02
C PRO A 5 20.71 -17.38 3.39
N ASP A 6 20.41 -18.66 3.21
CA ASP A 6 21.27 -19.65 2.55
C ASP A 6 21.44 -19.45 1.03
N SER A 7 20.76 -18.47 0.43
CA SER A 7 20.83 -18.20 -1.02
C SER A 7 21.85 -17.14 -1.44
N ILE A 8 22.53 -16.49 -0.49
CA ILE A 8 23.55 -15.46 -0.78
C ILE A 8 24.93 -16.13 -0.88
N ARG A 9 25.58 -15.98 -2.05
CA ARG A 9 26.95 -16.49 -2.28
C ARG A 9 27.94 -15.37 -2.55
N PHE A 10 28.98 -15.29 -1.72
CA PHE A 10 30.13 -14.41 -1.96
C PHE A 10 31.15 -15.12 -2.86
N VAL A 11 31.45 -14.53 -4.01
CA VAL A 11 32.44 -15.06 -4.98
C VAL A 11 33.84 -14.47 -4.78
N THR A 12 33.93 -13.30 -4.13
CA THR A 12 35.18 -12.62 -3.81
C THR A 12 35.90 -13.36 -2.69
N ARG A 13 37.24 -13.45 -2.79
CA ARG A 13 38.08 -14.02 -1.74
C ARG A 13 38.36 -12.99 -0.66
N GLY A 14 38.49 -13.45 0.59
CA GLY A 14 38.91 -12.60 1.71
C GLY A 14 37.84 -11.67 2.28
N VAL A 15 36.55 -11.93 2.00
CA VAL A 15 35.45 -11.18 2.61
C VAL A 15 35.42 -11.45 4.10
N THR A 16 35.41 -10.38 4.91
CA THR A 16 35.39 -10.50 6.37
C THR A 16 33.98 -10.81 6.90
N PRO A 17 33.86 -11.38 8.11
CA PRO A 17 32.55 -11.59 8.74
C PRO A 17 31.72 -10.30 8.85
N GLU A 18 32.38 -9.18 9.14
CA GLU A 18 31.75 -7.86 9.24
C GLU A 18 31.20 -7.38 7.90
N GLU A 19 31.94 -7.59 6.80
CA GLU A 19 31.48 -7.27 5.45
C GLU A 19 30.29 -8.14 5.03
N VAL A 20 30.34 -9.44 5.34
CA VAL A 20 29.21 -10.35 5.12
C VAL A 20 27.96 -9.85 5.86
N ALA A 21 28.11 -9.49 7.13
CA ALA A 21 27.00 -8.98 7.94
C ALA A 21 26.42 -7.67 7.39
N ALA A 22 27.29 -6.73 7.01
CA ALA A 22 26.89 -5.45 6.45
C ALA A 22 26.11 -5.61 5.13
N VAL A 23 26.62 -6.41 4.19
CA VAL A 23 25.96 -6.65 2.89
C VAL A 23 24.63 -7.37 3.09
N THR A 24 24.59 -8.37 3.97
CA THR A 24 23.35 -9.11 4.26
C THR A 24 22.30 -8.19 4.89
N ALA A 25 22.68 -7.31 5.82
CA ALA A 25 21.77 -6.34 6.43
C ALA A 25 21.19 -5.36 5.40
N VAL A 26 22.02 -4.86 4.46
CA VAL A 26 21.55 -3.95 3.41
C VAL A 26 20.60 -4.65 2.44
N LEU A 27 20.93 -5.87 2.00
CA LEU A 27 20.10 -6.62 1.07
C LEU A 27 18.75 -7.01 1.69
N THR A 28 18.76 -7.50 2.93
CA THR A 28 17.53 -7.85 3.66
C THR A 28 16.62 -6.63 3.87
N ALA A 29 17.19 -5.48 4.22
CA ALA A 29 16.45 -4.23 4.36
C ALA A 29 15.82 -3.78 3.02
N ALA A 30 16.60 -3.78 1.94
CA ALA A 30 16.11 -3.39 0.62
C ALA A 30 14.98 -4.30 0.11
N ILE A 31 15.07 -5.60 0.37
CA ILE A 31 14.01 -6.55 0.03
C ILE A 31 12.74 -6.27 0.83
N ALA A 32 12.87 -6.07 2.15
CA ALA A 32 11.72 -5.78 3.02
C ALA A 32 10.99 -4.50 2.58
N GLU A 33 11.74 -3.46 2.20
CA GLU A 33 11.19 -2.22 1.65
C GLU A 33 10.47 -2.46 0.31
N ALA A 34 11.07 -3.21 -0.61
CA ALA A 34 10.44 -3.55 -1.88
C ALA A 34 9.14 -4.34 -1.69
N GLU A 35 9.10 -5.28 -0.73
CA GLU A 35 7.89 -6.00 -0.40
C GLU A 35 6.83 -5.09 0.25
N ALA A 36 7.21 -4.16 1.12
CA ALA A 36 6.29 -3.19 1.71
C ALA A 36 5.68 -2.29 0.62
N ALA A 37 6.52 -1.75 -0.27
CA ALA A 37 6.07 -0.97 -1.41
C ALA A 37 5.13 -1.76 -2.32
N ALA A 38 5.39 -3.06 -2.54
CA ALA A 38 4.51 -3.92 -3.32
C ALA A 38 3.16 -4.19 -2.62
N ARG A 39 3.13 -4.28 -1.29
CA ARG A 39 1.87 -4.38 -0.52
C ARG A 39 1.06 -3.08 -0.58
N ASP A 40 1.75 -1.94 -0.54
CA ASP A 40 1.14 -0.60 -0.59
C ASP A 40 0.78 -0.16 -2.00
N ALA A 41 1.33 -0.81 -3.03
CA ALA A 41 0.93 -0.66 -4.42
C ALA A 41 -0.46 -1.25 -4.67
N ARG A 42 -1.49 -0.67 -4.03
CA ARG A 42 -2.87 -0.89 -4.42
C ARG A 42 -3.07 -0.16 -5.75
N PRO A 43 -3.46 -0.85 -6.84
CA PRO A 43 -3.86 -0.14 -8.05
C PRO A 43 -4.92 0.90 -7.69
N PRO A 44 -4.93 2.08 -8.33
CA PRO A 44 -5.94 3.09 -8.04
C PRO A 44 -7.29 2.41 -8.09
N ALA A 45 -8.02 2.44 -6.97
CA ALA A 45 -9.32 1.82 -6.91
C ALA A 45 -10.19 2.53 -7.95
N GLY A 46 -10.52 1.82 -9.03
CA GLY A 46 -11.56 2.25 -9.94
C GLY A 46 -12.87 2.48 -9.16
N PRO A 47 -13.86 3.15 -9.76
CA PRO A 47 -15.12 3.40 -9.07
C PRO A 47 -15.70 2.10 -8.52
N ASP A 48 -15.97 2.10 -7.21
CA ASP A 48 -16.53 0.95 -6.53
C ASP A 48 -17.95 0.62 -7.05
N ALA A 49 -18.53 -0.47 -6.57
CA ALA A 49 -19.86 -0.90 -7.02
C ALA A 49 -20.96 0.15 -6.77
N TRP A 50 -20.81 0.95 -5.71
CA TRP A 50 -21.73 2.04 -5.40
C TRP A 50 -21.54 3.21 -6.37
N ALA A 51 -20.32 3.67 -6.58
CA ALA A 51 -19.97 4.75 -7.49
C ALA A 51 -20.34 4.43 -8.95
N ARG A 52 -20.35 3.16 -9.35
CA ARG A 52 -20.83 2.71 -10.67
C ARG A 52 -22.35 2.65 -10.80
N SER A 53 -23.06 2.38 -9.71
CA SER A 53 -24.53 2.23 -9.72
C SER A 53 -25.27 3.49 -9.28
N GLN A 54 -24.57 4.47 -8.69
CA GLN A 54 -25.15 5.76 -8.35
C GLN A 54 -25.71 6.42 -9.61
N ARG A 55 -26.93 6.97 -9.50
CA ARG A 55 -27.50 7.80 -10.56
C ARG A 55 -27.27 9.26 -10.22
N ALA A 56 -27.05 10.07 -11.24
CA ALA A 56 -27.02 11.52 -11.08
C ALA A 56 -28.35 11.99 -10.49
N LEU A 57 -28.28 12.89 -9.50
CA LEU A 57 -29.44 13.63 -9.03
C LEU A 57 -29.99 14.44 -10.21
N ARG A 58 -31.29 14.34 -10.47
CA ARG A 58 -31.93 15.11 -11.54
C ARG A 58 -31.95 16.61 -11.24
N THR A 59 -31.90 16.97 -9.96
CA THR A 59 -31.93 18.35 -9.46
C THR A 59 -30.94 18.47 -8.29
N PRO A 60 -30.13 19.53 -8.23
CA PRO A 60 -29.30 19.82 -7.06
C PRO A 60 -30.13 19.91 -5.78
N LEU A 61 -29.69 19.26 -4.70
CA LEU A 61 -30.28 19.46 -3.38
C LEU A 61 -29.80 20.83 -2.87
N THR A 62 -30.73 21.69 -2.45
CA THR A 62 -30.42 22.98 -1.82
C THR A 62 -30.59 22.84 -0.31
N PRO A 63 -29.50 22.75 0.48
CA PRO A 63 -29.60 22.74 1.93
C PRO A 63 -30.07 24.12 2.41
N GLY A 64 -31.16 24.18 3.19
CA GLY A 64 -31.67 25.40 3.79
C GLY A 64 -31.84 25.26 5.31
N PRO A 65 -31.72 26.36 6.09
CA PRO A 65 -32.07 26.36 7.51
C PRO A 65 -33.50 25.83 7.69
N GLY A 66 -33.66 24.75 8.46
CA GLY A 66 -34.95 24.10 8.71
C GLY A 66 -35.33 22.96 7.76
N SER A 67 -34.68 22.79 6.61
CA SER A 67 -35.05 21.76 5.62
C SER A 67 -34.76 20.32 6.06
N TRP A 68 -33.87 20.13 7.03
CA TRP A 68 -33.42 18.81 7.50
C TRP A 68 -33.99 18.40 8.86
N ARG A 69 -34.77 19.27 9.52
CA ARG A 69 -35.30 19.06 10.89
C ARG A 69 -36.82 18.96 10.90
N SER A 70 -37.41 18.15 10.02
CA SER A 70 -38.87 17.95 9.94
C SER A 70 -39.42 16.81 10.80
N PHE A 71 -38.58 16.13 11.57
CA PHE A 71 -39.06 15.13 12.54
C PHE A 71 -39.21 15.79 13.91
N ALA A 72 -40.46 16.13 14.25
CA ALA A 72 -40.91 16.21 15.64
C ALA A 72 -41.52 14.85 15.99
N GLY A 73 -41.22 14.34 17.19
CA GLY A 73 -41.60 13.01 17.65
C GLY A 73 -43.11 12.76 17.69
#